data_AF-A0A820WVK1-F1
#
_entry.id   AF-A0A820WVK1-F1
#
_cell.length_a   1.000
_cell.length_b   1.000
_cell.length_c   1.000
_cell.angle_alpha   90.00
_cell.angle_beta   90.00
_cell.angle_gamma   90.00
#
_symmetry.space_group_name_H-M   'P 1'
#
loop_
_entity.id
_entity.type
_entity.pdbx_description
1 polymer ?
#
loop_
_entity_poly.entity_id
_entity_poly.type
_entity_poly.pdbx_seq_one_letter_code
_entity_poly.pdbx_strand_id
1 'polypeptide(L)'
;MKHIKVVGGHVMGSAHSRSALRTKIHSLCFNLGLPSLFVTINPVDIHSPVALYFAGVDPDLDRVPPEVLRTSYERAQIIATHPVATAKVFNCSIKSILKCLVLGGVLGPTKAYFGTVESQGRGSLHLHLLIWLKHEYTPAQLKENIQNQDFRDILLKYLEDVVKEDLDLLREETDSITNEVVSVCLSTPNPASDDFHRIFCKDVVRLVETSNIHKHSTTCYKYSKGKSDTSKTCRMRMPRVLVKTSNIDLTTGQITMRRSHPWINNFNEWLIIAYRSNMDTKFIWSGNDAKALVYYITDYVTNSTLEFHDIFALAQQGITNSIDNAIEKSRKLVLRCYNMIASQQEVSGVQVASYLMNYDDHYTTHTFRNLFLISIENYLQVELTKARLQEKDVDEERLDDMTTPFDEEQEEDTKQTEEQFLSEPTQTKNGARFVMVNTRLDYQHRSQDLTALCLYDFASHFHTKLIDKSDRHLIKNANGSEGERLDTEGTKMNERYIFETAHSQSSSHIVIKHTNPVVPVLVGPQIPRQQREETRERYSRALLTLFVPRISVHDLCALNQI
;
A
#
# COMPACT_ATOMS: atom_id res chain seq x y z
N MET A 1 -5.94 24.65 4.60
CA MET A 1 -6.16 23.27 4.07
C MET A 1 -4.95 22.33 4.22
N LYS A 2 -3.71 22.71 3.86
CA LYS A 2 -2.52 21.84 3.96
C LYS A 2 -2.32 21.23 5.36
N HIS A 3 -2.41 22.03 6.43
CA HIS A 3 -2.29 21.54 7.82
C HIS A 3 -3.42 20.57 8.24
N ILE A 4 -4.64 20.74 7.72
CA ILE A 4 -5.76 19.80 7.97
C ILE A 4 -5.44 18.42 7.37
N LYS A 5 -4.78 18.39 6.20
CA LYS A 5 -4.34 17.12 5.58
C LYS A 5 -3.33 16.39 6.45
N VAL A 6 -2.38 17.14 7.03
CA VAL A 6 -1.35 16.58 7.93
C VAL A 6 -1.97 15.98 9.18
N VAL A 7 -2.87 16.71 9.85
CA VAL A 7 -3.57 16.20 11.04
C VAL A 7 -4.42 14.98 10.69
N GLY A 8 -5.22 15.05 9.61
CA GLY A 8 -6.04 13.94 9.17
C GLY A 8 -5.24 12.69 8.79
N GLY A 9 -4.03 12.83 8.25
CA GLY A 9 -3.17 11.70 7.90
C GLY A 9 -2.84 10.76 9.07
N HIS A 10 -2.91 11.27 10.30
CA HIS A 10 -2.68 10.50 11.53
C HIS A 10 -3.96 9.89 12.12
N VAL A 11 -5.12 10.15 11.51
CA VAL A 11 -6.41 9.61 11.93
C VAL A 11 -6.78 8.44 11.02
N MET A 12 -6.79 7.25 11.61
CA MET A 12 -7.11 5.99 10.94
C MET A 12 -8.49 6.05 10.25
N GLY A 13 -8.59 5.46 9.05
CA GLY A 13 -9.83 5.48 8.26
C GLY A 13 -10.24 6.83 7.64
N SER A 14 -9.49 7.91 7.85
CA SER A 14 -9.77 9.19 7.22
C SER A 14 -9.38 9.20 5.73
N ALA A 15 -9.94 10.13 4.95
CA ALA A 15 -9.53 10.30 3.56
C ALA A 15 -8.02 10.58 3.41
N HIS A 16 -7.42 11.28 4.38
CA HIS A 16 -6.01 11.63 4.37
C HIS A 16 -5.10 10.44 4.73
N SER A 17 -5.50 9.57 5.66
CA SER A 17 -4.75 8.34 5.96
C SER A 17 -4.78 7.38 4.77
N ARG A 18 -5.92 7.26 4.07
CA ARG A 18 -6.02 6.51 2.80
C ARG A 18 -5.06 7.04 1.73
N SER A 19 -4.93 8.37 1.62
CA SER A 19 -3.95 8.97 0.71
C SER A 19 -2.51 8.63 1.10
N ALA A 20 -2.19 8.51 2.39
CA ALA A 20 -0.87 8.09 2.84
C ALA A 20 -0.59 6.60 2.51
N LEU A 21 -1.59 5.72 2.68
CA LEU A 21 -1.49 4.31 2.26
C LEU A 21 -1.24 4.18 0.76
N ARG A 22 -1.90 5.00 -0.06
CA ARG A 22 -1.65 5.05 -1.51
C ARG A 22 -0.19 5.39 -1.83
N THR A 23 0.40 6.39 -1.16
CA THR A 23 1.80 6.75 -1.39
C THR A 23 2.73 5.57 -1.07
N LYS A 24 2.44 4.80 -0.02
CA LYS A 24 3.18 3.56 0.30
C LYS A 24 3.05 2.51 -0.81
N ILE A 25 1.86 2.32 -1.37
CA ILE A 25 1.65 1.42 -2.52
C ILE A 25 2.49 1.87 -3.72
N HIS A 26 2.51 3.17 -4.05
CA HIS A 26 3.37 3.69 -5.12
C HIS A 26 4.85 3.42 -4.84
N SER A 27 5.30 3.61 -3.60
CA SER A 27 6.68 3.31 -3.21
C SER A 27 7.04 1.84 -3.37
N LEU A 28 6.11 0.92 -3.06
CA LEU A 28 6.30 -0.50 -3.38
C LEU A 28 6.36 -0.73 -4.89
N CYS A 29 5.52 -0.06 -5.68
CA CYS A 29 5.59 -0.17 -7.13
C CYS A 29 6.93 0.32 -7.70
N PHE A 30 7.49 1.40 -7.15
CA PHE A 30 8.82 1.87 -7.54
C PHE A 30 9.94 0.92 -7.11
N ASN A 31 9.81 0.31 -5.93
CA ASN A 31 10.83 -0.57 -5.38
C ASN A 31 10.81 -1.99 -5.97
N LEU A 32 9.62 -2.53 -6.26
CA LEU A 32 9.41 -3.93 -6.63
C LEU A 32 8.83 -4.14 -8.03
N GLY A 33 8.50 -3.07 -8.75
CA GLY A 33 7.72 -3.14 -9.99
C GLY A 33 6.22 -3.24 -9.73
N LEU A 34 5.41 -3.52 -10.75
CA LEU A 34 3.97 -3.70 -10.57
C LEU A 34 3.67 -4.99 -9.78
N PRO A 35 2.61 -5.00 -8.95
CA PRO A 35 2.15 -6.23 -8.32
C PRO A 35 1.71 -7.23 -9.38
N SER A 36 1.83 -8.51 -9.07
CA SER A 36 1.50 -9.63 -9.95
C SER A 36 0.03 -10.05 -9.84
N LEU A 37 -0.58 -9.90 -8.67
CA LEU A 37 -1.98 -10.27 -8.41
C LEU A 37 -2.73 -9.16 -7.68
N PHE A 38 -4.01 -9.03 -8.01
CA PHE A 38 -5.00 -8.31 -7.23
C PHE A 38 -6.03 -9.29 -6.70
N VAL A 39 -6.25 -9.30 -5.39
CA VAL A 39 -7.22 -10.19 -4.74
C VAL A 39 -8.16 -9.36 -3.89
N THR A 40 -9.46 -9.47 -4.12
CA THR A 40 -10.48 -8.93 -3.22
C THR A 40 -11.05 -10.05 -2.36
N ILE A 41 -10.98 -9.88 -1.04
CA ILE A 41 -11.45 -10.84 -0.04
C ILE A 41 -12.63 -10.18 0.70
N ASN A 42 -13.85 -10.65 0.43
CA ASN A 42 -15.08 -10.06 0.96
C ASN A 42 -15.84 -11.03 1.90
N PRO A 43 -15.48 -11.06 3.21
CA PRO A 43 -16.10 -11.97 4.17
C PRO A 43 -17.59 -11.78 4.19
N VAL A 44 -18.29 -12.89 4.27
CA VAL A 44 -19.71 -12.91 4.50
C VAL A 44 -19.96 -13.15 5.99
N ASP A 45 -20.22 -12.04 6.68
CA ASP A 45 -20.51 -12.02 8.12
C ASP A 45 -21.87 -12.66 8.46
N ILE A 46 -22.93 -12.32 7.72
CA ILE A 46 -24.31 -12.80 7.95
C ILE A 46 -24.44 -14.34 7.88
N HIS A 47 -23.61 -14.99 7.08
CA HIS A 47 -23.70 -16.44 6.85
C HIS A 47 -22.53 -17.21 7.47
N SER A 48 -21.66 -16.56 8.24
CA SER A 48 -20.52 -17.19 8.87
C SER A 48 -20.92 -17.81 10.22
N PRO A 49 -20.78 -19.14 10.40
CA PRO A 49 -20.98 -19.78 11.71
C PRO A 49 -20.02 -19.23 12.77
N VAL A 50 -18.80 -18.88 12.37
CA VAL A 50 -17.79 -18.25 13.24
C VAL A 50 -18.29 -16.89 13.72
N ALA A 51 -18.87 -16.06 12.85
CA ALA A 51 -19.44 -14.78 13.26
C ALA A 51 -20.59 -14.95 14.26
N LEU A 52 -21.46 -15.96 14.07
CA LEU A 52 -22.52 -16.28 15.02
C LEU A 52 -21.99 -16.77 16.38
N TYR A 53 -20.94 -17.59 16.37
CA TYR A 53 -20.26 -18.02 17.59
C TYR A 53 -19.71 -16.83 18.39
N PHE A 54 -19.00 -15.92 17.74
CA PHE A 54 -18.50 -14.70 18.40
C PHE A 54 -19.62 -13.74 18.83
N ALA A 55 -20.81 -13.84 18.23
CA ALA A 55 -22.01 -13.10 18.63
C ALA A 55 -22.81 -13.81 19.75
N GLY A 56 -22.32 -14.93 20.30
CA GLY A 56 -22.92 -15.63 21.44
C GLY A 56 -24.06 -16.59 21.10
N VAL A 57 -24.21 -16.99 19.82
CA VAL A 57 -25.19 -18.02 19.40
C VAL A 57 -24.70 -19.44 19.72
N ASP A 58 -23.38 -19.61 19.92
CA ASP A 58 -22.71 -20.86 20.26
C ASP A 58 -23.07 -22.07 19.35
N PRO A 59 -22.94 -21.95 18.01
CA PRO A 59 -23.09 -23.10 17.13
C PRO A 59 -21.91 -24.06 17.27
N ASP A 60 -22.18 -25.36 17.18
CA ASP A 60 -21.13 -26.36 16.95
C ASP A 60 -20.47 -26.06 15.58
N LEU A 61 -19.22 -25.60 15.61
CA LEU A 61 -18.46 -25.19 14.43
C LEU A 61 -17.99 -26.39 13.58
N ASP A 62 -17.90 -27.58 14.17
CA ASP A 62 -17.53 -28.81 13.47
C ASP A 62 -18.76 -29.45 12.81
N ARG A 63 -19.94 -29.25 13.40
CA ARG A 63 -21.22 -29.75 12.86
C ARG A 63 -22.32 -28.70 13.02
N VAL A 64 -22.38 -27.76 12.09
CA VAL A 64 -23.37 -26.69 12.11
C VAL A 64 -24.76 -27.23 11.70
N PRO A 65 -25.70 -27.47 12.63
CA PRO A 65 -27.01 -28.01 12.28
C PRO A 65 -27.86 -26.92 11.61
N PRO A 66 -28.65 -27.24 10.56
CA PRO A 66 -29.50 -26.25 9.89
C PRO A 66 -30.44 -25.47 10.84
N GLU A 67 -30.89 -26.13 11.90
CA GLU A 67 -31.79 -25.58 12.93
C GLU A 67 -31.13 -24.44 13.74
N VAL A 68 -29.81 -24.52 13.96
CA VAL A 68 -29.05 -23.50 14.72
C VAL A 68 -28.77 -22.26 13.88
N LEU A 69 -28.78 -22.40 12.54
CA LEU A 69 -28.44 -21.32 11.63
C LEU A 69 -29.49 -20.21 11.58
N ARG A 70 -30.71 -20.42 12.10
CA ARG A 70 -31.82 -19.46 12.05
C ARG A 70 -32.13 -18.99 10.61
N THR A 71 -33.08 -18.09 10.44
CA THR A 71 -33.33 -17.48 9.12
C THR A 71 -32.24 -16.48 8.74
N SER A 72 -32.11 -16.16 7.45
CA SER A 72 -31.14 -15.14 7.00
C SER A 72 -31.39 -13.76 7.60
N TYR A 73 -32.64 -13.43 7.88
CA TYR A 73 -33.02 -12.15 8.49
C TYR A 73 -32.58 -12.09 9.95
N GLU A 74 -32.85 -13.13 10.73
CA GLU A 74 -32.44 -13.21 12.13
C GLU A 74 -30.91 -13.16 12.29
N ARG A 75 -30.17 -13.88 11.42
CA ARG A 75 -28.71 -13.77 11.41
C ARG A 75 -28.24 -12.34 11.14
N ALA A 76 -28.85 -11.64 10.18
CA ALA A 76 -28.50 -10.25 9.88
C ALA A 76 -28.76 -9.32 11.07
N GLN A 77 -29.86 -9.51 11.82
CA GLN A 77 -30.14 -8.76 13.04
C GLN A 77 -29.10 -9.02 14.15
N ILE A 78 -28.68 -10.27 14.32
CA ILE A 78 -27.64 -10.64 15.28
C ILE A 78 -26.32 -9.96 14.91
N ILE A 79 -25.87 -10.09 13.66
CA ILE A 79 -24.61 -9.49 13.20
C ILE A 79 -24.65 -7.95 13.32
N ALA A 80 -25.77 -7.32 12.98
CA ALA A 80 -25.93 -5.87 13.09
C ALA A 80 -25.84 -5.36 14.54
N THR A 81 -26.28 -6.17 15.52
CA THR A 81 -26.22 -5.83 16.95
C THR A 81 -24.87 -6.17 17.61
N HIS A 82 -23.99 -6.90 16.92
CA HIS A 82 -22.69 -7.37 17.44
C HIS A 82 -21.49 -6.93 16.59
N PRO A 83 -21.27 -5.62 16.36
CA PRO A 83 -20.18 -5.14 15.49
C PRO A 83 -18.78 -5.54 15.96
N VAL A 84 -18.57 -5.70 17.27
CA VAL A 84 -17.29 -6.16 17.85
C VAL A 84 -17.01 -7.62 17.46
N ALA A 85 -18.02 -8.47 17.43
CA ALA A 85 -17.88 -9.87 17.02
C ALA A 85 -17.44 -9.95 15.55
N THR A 86 -18.12 -9.19 14.68
CA THR A 86 -17.79 -9.13 13.25
C THR A 86 -16.38 -8.60 13.00
N ALA A 87 -15.95 -7.55 13.73
CA ALA A 87 -14.61 -7.00 13.61
C ALA A 87 -13.52 -8.02 14.04
N LYS A 88 -13.77 -8.77 15.13
CA LYS A 88 -12.87 -9.85 15.60
C LYS A 88 -12.73 -10.94 14.55
N VAL A 89 -13.84 -11.43 14.00
CA VAL A 89 -13.81 -12.47 12.96
C VAL A 89 -13.09 -11.98 11.73
N PHE A 90 -13.41 -10.77 11.24
CA PHE A 90 -12.71 -10.16 10.12
C PHE A 90 -11.18 -10.16 10.32
N ASN A 91 -10.71 -9.55 11.41
CA ASN A 91 -9.28 -9.43 11.69
C ASN A 91 -8.60 -10.80 11.86
N CYS A 92 -9.23 -11.74 12.57
CA CYS A 92 -8.69 -13.08 12.76
C CYS A 92 -8.57 -13.85 11.43
N SER A 93 -9.63 -13.82 10.62
CA SER A 93 -9.65 -14.50 9.32
C SER A 93 -8.64 -13.89 8.35
N ILE A 94 -8.57 -12.56 8.24
CA ILE A 94 -7.60 -11.89 7.35
C ILE A 94 -6.16 -12.20 7.78
N LYS A 95 -5.82 -12.09 9.07
CA LYS A 95 -4.46 -12.42 9.54
C LYS A 95 -4.11 -13.88 9.27
N SER A 96 -5.05 -14.80 9.43
CA SER A 96 -4.86 -16.22 9.15
C SER A 96 -4.65 -16.48 7.66
N ILE A 97 -5.44 -15.86 6.78
CA ILE A 97 -5.30 -15.99 5.32
C ILE A 97 -3.95 -15.44 4.86
N LEU A 98 -3.58 -14.24 5.31
CA LEU A 98 -2.31 -13.63 4.93
C LEU A 98 -1.12 -14.50 5.36
N LYS A 99 -1.16 -15.05 6.58
CA LYS A 99 -0.09 -15.89 7.11
C LYS A 99 -0.05 -17.29 6.48
N CYS A 100 -1.19 -17.99 6.45
CA CYS A 100 -1.23 -19.40 6.11
C CYS A 100 -1.39 -19.66 4.61
N LEU A 101 -2.06 -18.78 3.87
CA LEU A 101 -2.37 -19.01 2.45
C LEU A 101 -1.51 -18.12 1.55
N VAL A 102 -1.47 -16.81 1.80
CA VAL A 102 -0.70 -15.88 0.96
C VAL A 102 0.80 -16.09 1.17
N LEU A 103 1.29 -15.99 2.41
CA LEU A 103 2.69 -16.29 2.74
C LEU A 103 2.99 -17.79 2.70
N GLY A 104 1.97 -18.65 2.86
CA GLY A 104 2.10 -20.09 2.69
C GLY A 104 2.24 -20.56 1.24
N GLY A 105 2.04 -19.66 0.26
CA GLY A 105 2.35 -19.93 -1.14
C GLY A 105 1.21 -20.47 -1.98
N VAL A 106 -0.05 -20.40 -1.52
CA VAL A 106 -1.25 -20.83 -2.28
C VAL A 106 -1.37 -20.12 -3.63
N LEU A 107 -0.94 -18.86 -3.69
CA LEU A 107 -0.93 -18.06 -4.92
C LEU A 107 0.46 -18.03 -5.57
N GLY A 108 1.37 -18.91 -5.16
CA GLY A 108 2.79 -18.87 -5.49
C GLY A 108 3.66 -18.15 -4.44
N PRO A 109 5.00 -18.25 -4.55
CA PRO A 109 5.92 -17.64 -3.58
C PRO A 109 5.75 -16.12 -3.52
N THR A 110 5.34 -15.61 -2.36
CA THR A 110 5.07 -14.17 -2.18
C THR A 110 6.35 -13.42 -1.80
N LYS A 111 6.71 -12.38 -2.58
CA LYS A 111 7.78 -11.42 -2.26
C LYS A 111 7.25 -10.29 -1.37
N ALA A 112 6.07 -9.77 -1.68
CA ALA A 112 5.43 -8.71 -0.90
C ALA A 112 3.91 -8.76 -1.02
N TYR A 113 3.22 -8.19 -0.03
CA TYR A 113 1.82 -7.81 -0.20
C TYR A 113 1.52 -6.47 0.45
N PHE A 114 0.46 -5.83 -0.03
CA PHE A 114 -0.14 -4.64 0.57
C PHE A 114 -1.66 -4.75 0.47
N GLY A 115 -2.32 -4.83 1.62
CA GLY A 115 -3.76 -4.97 1.75
C GLY A 115 -4.38 -3.74 2.41
N THR A 116 -5.51 -3.25 1.88
CA THR A 116 -6.28 -2.13 2.41
C THR A 116 -7.68 -2.58 2.82
N VAL A 117 -8.11 -2.19 4.02
CA VAL A 117 -9.43 -2.53 4.54
C VAL A 117 -10.42 -1.43 4.22
N GLU A 118 -11.58 -1.81 3.69
CA GLU A 118 -12.68 -0.89 3.37
C GLU A 118 -14.01 -1.41 3.90
N SER A 119 -14.92 -0.49 4.25
CA SER A 119 -16.32 -0.83 4.53
C SER A 119 -17.13 -0.87 3.23
N GLN A 120 -17.96 -1.89 3.09
CA GLN A 120 -18.93 -2.00 2.02
C GLN A 120 -20.17 -1.15 2.30
N GLY A 121 -21.01 -0.95 1.28
CA GLY A 121 -22.29 -0.24 1.44
C GLY A 121 -23.27 -0.89 2.42
N ARG A 122 -23.05 -2.16 2.80
CA ARG A 122 -23.79 -2.89 3.86
C ARG A 122 -23.12 -2.85 5.24
N GLY A 123 -22.01 -2.12 5.38
CA GLY A 123 -21.27 -1.96 6.64
C GLY A 123 -20.22 -3.04 6.95
N SER A 124 -20.21 -4.16 6.24
CA SER A 124 -19.20 -5.22 6.39
C SER A 124 -17.83 -4.78 5.88
N LEU A 125 -16.76 -5.23 6.52
CA LEU A 125 -15.39 -4.96 6.08
C LEU A 125 -14.98 -5.92 4.96
N HIS A 126 -14.12 -5.46 4.04
CA HIS A 126 -13.47 -6.28 3.03
C HIS A 126 -12.02 -5.84 2.83
N LEU A 127 -11.18 -6.74 2.35
CA LEU A 127 -9.77 -6.49 2.08
C LEU A 127 -9.55 -6.48 0.57
N HIS A 128 -8.91 -5.42 0.08
CA HIS A 128 -8.28 -5.43 -1.22
C HIS A 128 -6.78 -5.65 -1.07
N LEU A 129 -6.24 -6.63 -1.77
CA LEU A 129 -4.88 -7.11 -1.58
C LEU A 129 -4.11 -7.06 -2.89
N LEU A 130 -2.97 -6.35 -2.87
CA LEU A 130 -1.96 -6.36 -3.91
C LEU A 130 -0.84 -7.32 -3.51
N ILE A 131 -0.44 -8.20 -4.41
CA ILE A 131 0.58 -9.23 -4.15
C ILE A 131 1.66 -9.16 -5.22
N TRP A 132 2.92 -9.09 -4.78
CA TRP A 132 4.11 -9.25 -5.62
C TRP A 132 4.63 -10.67 -5.43
N LEU A 133 4.64 -11.44 -6.51
CA LEU A 133 5.23 -12.78 -6.50
C LEU A 133 6.75 -12.69 -6.62
N LYS A 134 7.43 -13.70 -6.12
CA LYS A 134 8.89 -13.81 -6.19
C LYS A 134 9.29 -14.29 -7.59
N HIS A 135 9.61 -13.34 -8.46
CA HIS A 135 10.25 -13.59 -9.74
C HIS A 135 11.29 -12.50 -10.06
N GLU A 136 12.19 -12.77 -10.98
CA GLU A 136 13.28 -11.87 -11.36
C GLU A 136 13.04 -11.16 -12.70
N TYR A 137 11.93 -11.47 -13.38
CA TYR A 137 11.64 -10.90 -14.69
C TYR A 137 11.16 -9.45 -14.62
N THR A 138 11.80 -8.58 -15.41
CA THR A 138 11.29 -7.25 -15.75
C THR A 138 10.11 -7.34 -16.73
N PRO A 139 9.26 -6.30 -16.85
CA PRO A 139 8.19 -6.28 -17.85
C PRO A 139 8.67 -6.50 -19.30
N ALA A 140 9.87 -6.03 -19.64
CA ALA A 140 10.48 -6.24 -20.96
C ALA A 140 10.86 -7.72 -21.17
N GLN A 141 11.54 -8.33 -20.20
CA GLN A 141 11.90 -9.75 -20.24
C GLN A 141 10.67 -10.66 -20.26
N LEU A 142 9.62 -10.31 -19.49
CA LEU A 142 8.34 -11.01 -19.55
C LEU A 142 7.76 -11.00 -20.96
N LYS A 143 7.76 -9.84 -21.64
CA LYS A 143 7.28 -9.70 -23.02
C LYS A 143 8.15 -10.42 -24.05
N GLU A 144 9.44 -10.56 -23.79
CA GLU A 144 10.34 -11.36 -24.64
C GLU A 144 10.10 -12.87 -24.42
N ASN A 145 9.99 -13.29 -23.16
CA ASN A 145 9.83 -14.69 -22.79
C ASN A 145 8.51 -15.30 -23.29
N ILE A 146 7.42 -14.52 -23.44
CA ILE A 146 6.20 -15.06 -24.05
C ILE A 146 6.38 -15.51 -25.50
N GLN A 147 7.47 -15.13 -26.20
CA GLN A 147 7.76 -15.66 -27.53
C GLN A 147 8.18 -17.14 -27.45
N ASN A 148 8.75 -17.57 -26.33
CA ASN A 148 9.07 -18.97 -26.04
C ASN A 148 7.81 -19.75 -25.66
N GLN A 149 7.57 -20.87 -26.35
CA GLN A 149 6.40 -21.73 -26.11
C GLN A 149 6.40 -22.38 -24.72
N ASP A 150 7.53 -22.92 -24.26
CA ASP A 150 7.63 -23.59 -22.97
C ASP A 150 7.30 -22.62 -21.83
N PHE A 151 7.75 -21.36 -21.95
CA PHE A 151 7.43 -20.32 -20.98
C PHE A 151 5.93 -20.01 -20.95
N ARG A 152 5.28 -19.90 -22.12
CA ARG A 152 3.83 -19.68 -22.20
C ARG A 152 3.05 -20.82 -21.56
N ASP A 153 3.44 -22.05 -21.85
CA ASP A 153 2.74 -23.23 -21.35
C ASP A 153 2.85 -23.33 -19.82
N ILE A 154 4.03 -23.03 -19.26
CA ILE A 154 4.25 -22.95 -17.81
C ILE A 154 3.44 -21.80 -17.19
N LEU A 155 3.45 -20.62 -17.81
CA LEU A 155 2.71 -19.45 -17.31
C LEU A 155 1.20 -19.70 -17.34
N LEU A 156 0.66 -20.24 -18.43
CA LEU A 156 -0.75 -20.59 -18.55
C LEU A 156 -1.15 -21.64 -17.52
N LYS A 157 -0.35 -22.69 -17.34
CA LYS A 157 -0.60 -23.71 -16.32
C LYS A 157 -0.66 -23.11 -14.91
N TYR A 158 0.26 -22.20 -14.59
CA TYR A 158 0.24 -21.49 -13.31
C TYR A 158 -1.00 -20.60 -13.17
N LEU A 159 -1.36 -19.84 -14.20
CA LEU A 159 -2.53 -18.96 -14.16
C LEU A 159 -3.85 -19.73 -14.06
N GLU A 160 -3.95 -20.89 -14.73
CA GLU A 160 -5.11 -21.78 -14.64
C GLU A 160 -5.25 -22.43 -13.27
N ASP A 161 -4.18 -22.54 -12.49
CA ASP A 161 -4.22 -23.01 -11.11
C ASP A 161 -4.64 -21.88 -10.15
N VAL A 162 -4.12 -20.67 -10.36
CA VAL A 162 -4.32 -19.54 -9.45
C VAL A 162 -5.61 -18.75 -9.71
N VAL A 163 -6.00 -18.59 -10.97
CA VAL A 163 -7.12 -17.74 -11.42
C VAL A 163 -8.12 -18.56 -12.23
N LYS A 164 -9.13 -19.10 -11.53
CA LYS A 164 -10.22 -19.87 -12.14
C LYS A 164 -11.33 -18.95 -12.62
N GLU A 165 -11.87 -19.25 -13.81
CA GLU A 165 -13.05 -18.59 -14.37
C GLU A 165 -14.09 -19.60 -14.92
N ASP A 166 -13.90 -20.88 -14.64
CA ASP A 166 -14.74 -21.98 -15.07
C ASP A 166 -14.95 -23.02 -13.95
N LEU A 167 -16.02 -23.82 -14.09
CA LEU A 167 -16.36 -24.89 -13.13
C LEU A 167 -16.43 -26.26 -13.78
N ASP A 168 -16.22 -26.37 -15.09
CA ASP A 168 -16.51 -27.60 -15.83
C ASP A 168 -15.65 -28.77 -15.34
N LEU A 169 -14.35 -28.54 -15.16
CA LEU A 169 -13.42 -29.55 -14.64
C LEU A 169 -13.78 -29.97 -13.20
N LEU A 170 -14.22 -29.03 -12.37
CA LEU A 170 -14.64 -29.33 -11.00
C LEU A 170 -15.97 -30.08 -10.96
N ARG A 171 -16.85 -29.86 -11.94
CA ARG A 171 -18.16 -30.53 -12.03
C ARG A 171 -18.06 -31.98 -12.50
N GLU A 172 -17.12 -32.28 -13.39
CA GLU A 172 -16.83 -33.65 -13.82
C GLU A 172 -16.49 -34.58 -12.63
N GLU A 173 -16.00 -33.99 -11.54
CA GLU A 173 -15.67 -34.69 -10.30
C GLU A 173 -16.83 -34.78 -9.29
N THR A 174 -18.02 -34.28 -9.62
CA THR A 174 -19.16 -34.15 -8.69
C THR A 174 -20.41 -34.86 -9.18
N ASP A 175 -21.07 -35.63 -8.30
CA ASP A 175 -22.45 -36.11 -8.50
C ASP A 175 -23.46 -34.96 -8.39
N SER A 176 -24.68 -35.17 -8.89
CA SER A 176 -25.77 -34.19 -8.89
C SER A 176 -25.98 -33.52 -7.51
N ILE A 177 -25.94 -32.18 -7.50
CA ILE A 177 -26.00 -31.35 -6.28
C ILE A 177 -27.46 -31.26 -5.81
N THR A 178 -27.76 -31.75 -4.60
CA THR A 178 -29.05 -31.50 -3.91
C THR A 178 -29.02 -30.18 -3.13
N ASN A 179 -30.17 -29.49 -3.05
CA ASN A 179 -30.30 -28.06 -2.75
C ASN A 179 -30.78 -27.73 -1.32
N GLU A 180 -30.20 -28.31 -0.26
CA GLU A 180 -30.84 -28.18 1.07
C GLU A 180 -30.08 -27.33 2.11
N VAL A 181 -28.79 -26.96 1.90
CA VAL A 181 -28.05 -26.09 2.85
C VAL A 181 -27.19 -25.05 2.12
N VAL A 182 -27.21 -23.80 2.59
CA VAL A 182 -26.35 -22.72 2.08
C VAL A 182 -24.89 -23.08 2.35
N SER A 183 -24.09 -23.35 1.30
CA SER A 183 -22.69 -23.82 1.43
C SER A 183 -21.85 -22.97 2.37
N VAL A 184 -22.06 -21.66 2.35
CA VAL A 184 -21.33 -20.69 3.17
C VAL A 184 -21.41 -20.99 4.66
N CYS A 185 -22.50 -21.63 5.11
CA CYS A 185 -22.74 -21.97 6.51
C CYS A 185 -22.19 -23.36 6.89
N LEU A 186 -21.67 -24.14 5.95
CA LEU A 186 -21.06 -25.44 6.21
C LEU A 186 -19.62 -25.27 6.70
N SER A 187 -19.16 -26.25 7.48
CA SER A 187 -17.76 -26.37 7.89
C SER A 187 -16.87 -26.65 6.67
N THR A 188 -15.61 -26.21 6.74
CA THR A 188 -14.62 -26.46 5.69
C THR A 188 -14.31 -27.96 5.56
N PRO A 189 -14.11 -28.50 4.35
CA PRO A 189 -13.73 -29.90 4.15
C PRO A 189 -12.48 -30.27 4.96
N ASN A 190 -12.49 -31.43 5.64
CA ASN A 190 -11.35 -31.91 6.43
C ASN A 190 -10.25 -32.46 5.51
N PRO A 191 -9.04 -31.86 5.48
CA PRO A 191 -7.93 -32.34 4.66
C PRO A 191 -7.46 -33.77 4.96
N ALA A 192 -7.75 -34.28 6.17
CA ALA A 192 -7.39 -35.64 6.59
C ALA A 192 -8.42 -36.71 6.15
N SER A 193 -9.50 -36.32 5.47
CA SER A 193 -10.52 -37.25 4.96
C SER A 193 -10.02 -37.97 3.71
N ASP A 194 -10.25 -39.28 3.62
CA ASP A 194 -9.90 -40.07 2.42
C ASP A 194 -10.61 -39.54 1.15
N ASP A 195 -11.84 -39.05 1.30
CA ASP A 195 -12.65 -38.44 0.24
C ASP A 195 -12.43 -36.92 0.06
N PHE A 196 -11.34 -36.34 0.62
CA PHE A 196 -11.15 -34.89 0.66
C PHE A 196 -11.29 -34.22 -0.71
N HIS A 197 -10.64 -34.75 -1.75
CA HIS A 197 -10.65 -34.15 -3.09
C HIS A 197 -12.09 -33.99 -3.63
N ARG A 198 -12.87 -35.07 -3.55
CA ARG A 198 -14.27 -35.09 -4.01
C ARG A 198 -15.14 -34.12 -3.22
N ILE A 199 -14.97 -34.08 -1.89
CA ILE A 199 -15.72 -33.16 -1.02
C ILE A 199 -15.31 -31.70 -1.30
N PHE A 200 -14.02 -31.46 -1.52
CA PHE A 200 -13.45 -30.16 -1.86
C PHE A 200 -14.03 -29.63 -3.17
N CYS A 201 -13.93 -30.40 -4.27
CA CYS A 201 -14.47 -30.01 -5.58
C CYS A 201 -15.97 -29.68 -5.49
N LYS A 202 -16.75 -30.54 -4.81
CA LYS A 202 -18.18 -30.33 -4.58
C LYS A 202 -18.48 -29.04 -3.84
N ASP A 203 -17.71 -28.74 -2.80
CA ASP A 203 -17.91 -27.55 -1.99
C ASP A 203 -17.48 -26.26 -2.73
N VAL A 204 -16.41 -26.31 -3.53
CA VAL A 204 -15.99 -25.20 -4.41
C VAL A 204 -17.11 -24.86 -5.39
N VAL A 205 -17.64 -25.86 -6.12
CA VAL A 205 -18.74 -25.65 -7.08
C VAL A 205 -19.92 -24.97 -6.39
N ARG A 206 -20.34 -25.49 -5.23
CA ARG A 206 -21.47 -24.93 -4.49
C ARG A 206 -21.22 -23.51 -3.99
N LEU A 207 -20.01 -23.19 -3.51
CA LEU A 207 -19.63 -21.85 -3.08
C LEU A 207 -19.63 -20.86 -4.25
N VAL A 208 -19.07 -21.25 -5.40
CA VAL A 208 -19.05 -20.40 -6.60
C VAL A 208 -20.47 -20.12 -7.08
N GLU A 209 -21.32 -21.14 -7.19
CA GLU A 209 -22.70 -20.99 -7.65
C GLU A 209 -23.56 -20.14 -6.71
N THR A 210 -23.36 -20.29 -5.40
CA THR A 210 -24.15 -19.55 -4.41
C THR A 210 -23.66 -18.12 -4.22
N SER A 211 -22.35 -17.89 -4.26
CA SER A 211 -21.73 -16.66 -3.71
C SER A 211 -20.79 -15.94 -4.67
N ASN A 212 -20.34 -16.57 -5.76
CA ASN A 212 -19.35 -16.00 -6.69
C ASN A 212 -19.87 -15.82 -8.13
N ILE A 213 -21.16 -16.07 -8.37
CA ILE A 213 -21.86 -15.68 -9.60
C ILE A 213 -22.38 -14.25 -9.47
N HIS A 214 -22.01 -13.40 -10.42
CA HIS A 214 -22.47 -12.03 -10.51
C HIS A 214 -23.96 -11.94 -10.75
N LYS A 215 -24.65 -11.21 -9.86
CA LYS A 215 -26.05 -10.81 -10.01
C LYS A 215 -26.08 -9.29 -10.11
N HIS A 216 -26.75 -8.78 -11.14
CA HIS A 216 -26.85 -7.34 -11.33
C HIS A 216 -27.52 -6.69 -10.12
N SER A 217 -26.95 -5.56 -9.71
CA SER A 217 -27.48 -4.70 -8.66
C SER A 217 -27.41 -3.24 -9.10
N THR A 218 -27.97 -2.33 -8.32
CA THR A 218 -27.92 -0.88 -8.58
C THR A 218 -26.49 -0.36 -8.78
N THR A 219 -25.51 -0.97 -8.11
CA THR A 219 -24.08 -0.61 -8.24
C THR A 219 -23.51 -0.91 -9.63
N CYS A 220 -24.07 -1.88 -10.35
CA CYS A 220 -23.63 -2.27 -11.68
C CYS A 220 -23.85 -1.15 -12.70
N TYR A 221 -24.85 -0.30 -12.47
CA TYR A 221 -25.25 0.79 -13.36
C TYR A 221 -24.93 2.17 -12.80
N LYS A 222 -24.05 2.26 -11.78
CA LYS A 222 -23.67 3.53 -11.12
C LYS A 222 -23.28 4.63 -12.13
N TYR A 223 -22.53 4.26 -13.18
CA TYR A 223 -22.04 5.19 -14.22
C TYR A 223 -22.88 5.20 -15.50
N SER A 224 -24.04 4.53 -15.50
CA SER A 224 -24.98 4.51 -16.63
C SER A 224 -26.34 5.09 -16.25
N LYS A 225 -26.40 5.88 -15.18
CA LYS A 225 -27.60 6.66 -14.81
C LYS A 225 -27.94 7.60 -15.98
N GLY A 226 -29.20 7.56 -16.43
CA GLY A 226 -29.69 8.37 -17.56
C GLY A 226 -29.48 7.78 -18.96
N LYS A 227 -28.81 6.63 -19.08
CA LYS A 227 -28.71 5.89 -20.35
C LYS A 227 -29.93 4.98 -20.56
N SER A 228 -30.34 4.80 -21.82
CA SER A 228 -31.39 3.84 -22.19
C SER A 228 -30.99 2.42 -21.76
N ASP A 229 -31.97 1.55 -21.49
CA ASP A 229 -31.68 0.17 -21.09
C ASP A 229 -30.82 -0.59 -22.11
N THR A 230 -30.95 -0.26 -23.39
CA THR A 230 -30.13 -0.81 -24.49
C THR A 230 -28.67 -0.35 -24.48
N SER A 231 -28.34 0.73 -23.77
CA SER A 231 -26.98 1.30 -23.70
C SER A 231 -26.35 1.22 -22.30
N LYS A 232 -27.04 0.60 -21.33
CA LYS A 232 -26.50 0.32 -20.01
C LYS A 232 -25.47 -0.80 -20.09
N THR A 233 -24.23 -0.47 -19.75
CA THR A 233 -23.16 -1.47 -19.61
C THR A 233 -22.91 -1.76 -18.14
N CYS A 234 -22.77 -3.03 -17.79
CA CYS A 234 -22.42 -3.40 -16.43
C CYS A 234 -21.01 -2.88 -16.11
N ARG A 235 -20.86 -2.15 -15.00
CA ARG A 235 -19.56 -1.68 -14.48
C ARG A 235 -18.54 -2.81 -14.33
N MET A 236 -19.00 -4.01 -13.97
CA MET A 236 -18.17 -5.20 -13.80
C MET A 236 -17.92 -5.96 -15.13
N ARG A 237 -18.38 -5.40 -16.25
CA ARG A 237 -18.23 -5.95 -17.61
C ARG A 237 -18.84 -7.34 -17.79
N MET A 238 -20.00 -7.56 -17.18
CA MET A 238 -20.81 -8.77 -17.35
C MET A 238 -21.89 -8.56 -18.43
N PRO A 239 -22.26 -9.59 -19.20
CA PRO A 239 -21.65 -10.93 -19.26
C PRO A 239 -20.27 -10.91 -19.94
N ARG A 240 -19.36 -11.79 -19.52
CA ARG A 240 -18.04 -11.98 -20.14
C ARG A 240 -18.12 -12.93 -21.33
N VAL A 241 -17.20 -12.75 -22.28
CA VAL A 241 -17.08 -13.62 -23.47
C VAL A 241 -16.63 -15.01 -23.04
N LEU A 242 -17.26 -16.06 -23.57
CA LEU A 242 -16.85 -17.45 -23.30
C LEU A 242 -15.58 -17.80 -24.06
N VAL A 243 -14.72 -18.60 -23.43
CA VAL A 243 -13.40 -18.94 -23.96
C VAL A 243 -13.15 -20.42 -23.69
N LYS A 244 -12.94 -21.21 -24.73
CA LYS A 244 -12.79 -22.67 -24.59
C LYS A 244 -11.47 -23.08 -23.95
N THR A 245 -10.38 -22.39 -24.27
CA THR A 245 -9.03 -22.72 -23.83
C THR A 245 -8.26 -21.44 -23.52
N SER A 246 -7.43 -21.44 -22.48
CA SER A 246 -6.60 -20.30 -22.15
C SER A 246 -5.55 -20.06 -23.25
N ASN A 247 -5.23 -18.79 -23.52
CA ASN A 247 -4.26 -18.42 -24.54
C ASN A 247 -3.60 -17.07 -24.23
N ILE A 248 -2.40 -16.87 -24.78
CA ILE A 248 -1.66 -15.61 -24.75
C ILE A 248 -1.49 -15.12 -26.19
N ASP A 249 -1.98 -13.91 -26.48
CA ASP A 249 -1.74 -13.24 -27.75
C ASP A 249 -0.27 -12.80 -27.83
N LEU A 250 0.47 -13.29 -28.82
CA LEU A 250 1.90 -13.03 -29.00
C LEU A 250 2.23 -11.59 -29.38
N THR A 251 1.28 -10.89 -30.00
CA THR A 251 1.45 -9.51 -30.48
C THR A 251 1.13 -8.52 -29.37
N THR A 252 -0.01 -8.71 -28.70
CA THR A 252 -0.49 -7.78 -27.68
C THR A 252 -0.01 -8.14 -26.27
N GLY A 253 0.39 -9.39 -26.04
CA GLY A 253 0.68 -9.93 -24.72
C GLY A 253 -0.57 -10.14 -23.86
N GLN A 254 -1.77 -10.03 -24.44
CA GLN A 254 -3.02 -10.18 -23.71
C GLN A 254 -3.28 -11.65 -23.36
N ILE A 255 -3.56 -11.91 -22.09
CA ILE A 255 -3.89 -13.25 -21.58
C ILE A 255 -5.41 -13.37 -21.55
N THR A 256 -5.90 -14.49 -22.07
CA THR A 256 -7.31 -14.85 -22.02
C THR A 256 -7.43 -16.22 -21.33
N MET A 257 -8.14 -16.29 -20.21
CA MET A 257 -8.36 -17.53 -19.47
C MET A 257 -9.55 -18.31 -20.04
N ARG A 258 -9.50 -19.65 -19.95
CA ARG A 258 -10.66 -20.53 -20.15
C ARG A 258 -11.82 -20.06 -19.28
N ARG A 259 -13.00 -20.01 -19.87
CA ARG A 259 -14.23 -19.51 -19.23
C ARG A 259 -15.44 -20.22 -19.81
N SER A 260 -16.08 -21.06 -18.99
CA SER A 260 -17.31 -21.76 -19.36
C SER A 260 -18.59 -21.05 -18.94
N HIS A 261 -18.50 -20.07 -18.03
CA HIS A 261 -19.66 -19.32 -17.55
C HIS A 261 -19.47 -17.80 -17.66
N PRO A 262 -20.44 -17.05 -18.22
CA PRO A 262 -20.24 -15.63 -18.50
C PRO A 262 -20.37 -14.72 -17.26
N TRP A 263 -20.87 -15.25 -16.14
CA TRP A 263 -21.17 -14.48 -14.92
C TRP A 263 -20.32 -14.86 -13.70
N ILE A 264 -19.38 -15.80 -13.84
CA ILE A 264 -18.50 -16.17 -12.72
C ILE A 264 -17.48 -15.05 -12.49
N ASN A 265 -17.32 -14.62 -11.24
CA ASN A 265 -16.17 -13.80 -10.85
C ASN A 265 -14.92 -14.69 -10.74
N ASN A 266 -13.75 -14.11 -10.94
CA ASN A 266 -12.50 -14.88 -10.89
C ASN A 266 -12.24 -15.33 -9.46
N PHE A 267 -11.86 -16.59 -9.26
CA PHE A 267 -11.63 -17.12 -7.92
C PHE A 267 -10.37 -17.97 -7.87
N ASN A 268 -9.96 -18.29 -6.64
CA ASN A 268 -8.97 -19.31 -6.36
C ASN A 268 -9.64 -20.36 -5.47
N GLU A 269 -9.50 -21.64 -5.81
CA GLU A 269 -10.21 -22.76 -5.16
C GLU A 269 -9.90 -22.86 -3.67
N TRP A 270 -8.63 -22.66 -3.30
CA TRP A 270 -8.18 -22.73 -1.92
C TRP A 270 -8.66 -21.53 -1.10
N LEU A 271 -8.60 -20.32 -1.68
CA LEU A 271 -9.07 -19.11 -0.99
C LEU A 271 -10.59 -19.11 -0.80
N ILE A 272 -11.35 -19.51 -1.81
CA ILE A 272 -12.83 -19.53 -1.69
C ILE A 272 -13.29 -20.58 -0.68
N ILE A 273 -12.60 -21.73 -0.56
CA ILE A 273 -12.91 -22.75 0.45
C ILE A 273 -12.55 -22.28 1.85
N ALA A 274 -11.36 -21.72 2.03
CA ALA A 274 -10.89 -21.28 3.35
C ALA A 274 -11.76 -20.17 3.93
N TYR A 275 -12.38 -19.36 3.07
CA TYR A 275 -13.07 -18.15 3.50
C TYR A 275 -14.58 -18.11 3.23
N ARG A 276 -15.04 -18.97 2.32
CA ARG A 276 -16.45 -19.22 2.01
C ARG A 276 -17.23 -17.98 1.59
N SER A 277 -16.62 -17.08 0.82
CA SER A 277 -17.24 -15.82 0.43
C SER A 277 -16.95 -15.43 -1.01
N ASN A 278 -17.66 -14.41 -1.50
CA ASN A 278 -17.36 -13.78 -2.78
C ASN A 278 -15.90 -13.27 -2.79
N MET A 279 -15.21 -13.50 -3.90
CA MET A 279 -13.85 -13.03 -4.12
C MET A 279 -13.62 -12.66 -5.58
N ASP A 280 -12.54 -11.95 -5.84
CA ASP A 280 -12.08 -11.61 -7.18
C ASP A 280 -10.56 -11.67 -7.23
N THR A 281 -10.01 -12.68 -7.92
CA THR A 281 -8.55 -12.85 -8.15
C THR A 281 -8.20 -12.46 -9.57
N LYS A 282 -7.29 -11.52 -9.76
CA LYS A 282 -6.86 -11.06 -11.08
C LYS A 282 -5.35 -11.09 -11.19
N PHE A 283 -4.87 -11.59 -12.32
CA PHE A 283 -3.47 -11.45 -12.70
C PHE A 283 -3.23 -10.08 -13.32
N ILE A 284 -2.18 -9.41 -12.87
CA ILE A 284 -1.77 -8.09 -13.33
C ILE A 284 -0.53 -8.29 -14.17
N TRP A 285 -0.69 -8.14 -15.48
CA TRP A 285 0.39 -8.38 -16.44
C TRP A 285 0.81 -7.09 -17.13
N SER A 286 0.02 -6.66 -18.12
CA SER A 286 0.32 -5.48 -18.92
C SER A 286 -0.93 -4.95 -19.61
N GLY A 287 -0.79 -3.81 -20.29
CA GLY A 287 -1.89 -3.22 -21.05
C GLY A 287 -3.03 -2.74 -20.15
N ASN A 288 -4.21 -3.35 -20.32
CA ASN A 288 -5.43 -2.91 -19.66
C ASN A 288 -5.46 -3.23 -18.16
N ASP A 289 -4.86 -4.36 -17.73
CA ASP A 289 -4.88 -4.76 -16.32
C ASP A 289 -3.95 -3.88 -15.47
N ALA A 290 -2.77 -3.56 -16.02
CA ALA A 290 -1.87 -2.58 -15.42
C ALA A 290 -2.51 -1.18 -15.35
N LYS A 291 -3.21 -0.75 -16.41
CA LYS A 291 -3.98 0.50 -16.39
C LYS A 291 -5.09 0.46 -15.35
N ALA A 292 -5.84 -0.63 -15.27
CA ALA A 292 -6.92 -0.80 -14.30
C ALA A 292 -6.39 -0.76 -12.86
N LEU A 293 -5.23 -1.37 -12.59
CA LEU A 293 -4.53 -1.23 -11.32
C LEU A 293 -4.16 0.22 -11.04
N VAL A 294 -3.57 0.93 -12.01
CA VAL A 294 -3.21 2.35 -11.83
C VAL A 294 -4.45 3.18 -11.53
N TYR A 295 -5.56 2.97 -12.25
CA TYR A 295 -6.84 3.62 -11.96
C TYR A 295 -7.33 3.27 -10.56
N TYR A 296 -7.29 2.00 -10.17
CA TYR A 296 -7.67 1.57 -8.85
C TYR A 296 -6.85 2.28 -7.76
N ILE A 297 -5.51 2.27 -7.85
CA ILE A 297 -4.61 2.99 -6.93
C ILE A 297 -4.91 4.50 -6.97
N THR A 298 -5.25 5.06 -8.12
CA THR A 298 -5.56 6.49 -8.28
C THR A 298 -6.93 6.84 -7.69
N ASP A 299 -7.93 5.96 -7.76
CA ASP A 299 -9.26 6.17 -7.15
C ASP A 299 -9.18 6.19 -5.62
N TYR A 300 -8.15 5.58 -5.00
CA TYR A 300 -7.86 5.80 -3.58
C TYR A 300 -7.55 7.27 -3.24
N VAL A 301 -7.23 8.13 -4.22
CA VAL A 301 -7.09 9.59 -4.04
C VAL A 301 -8.45 10.26 -3.87
N THR A 302 -9.45 9.83 -4.63
CA THR A 302 -10.68 10.60 -4.90
C THR A 302 -11.86 10.18 -4.05
N ASN A 303 -11.75 9.11 -3.25
CA ASN A 303 -12.73 8.74 -2.23
C ASN A 303 -12.70 9.69 -1.01
N SER A 304 -12.68 11.00 -1.25
CA SER A 304 -13.19 11.96 -0.26
C SER A 304 -14.71 11.80 -0.24
N THR A 305 -15.26 11.48 0.92
CA THR A 305 -16.72 11.36 1.12
C THR A 305 -17.45 12.68 0.94
N LEU A 306 -16.72 13.80 0.95
CA LEU A 306 -17.22 15.16 0.79
C LEU A 306 -16.57 15.81 -0.43
N GLU A 307 -17.34 16.63 -1.14
CA GLU A 307 -16.78 17.46 -2.20
C GLU A 307 -15.97 18.63 -1.62
N PHE A 308 -15.08 19.22 -2.42
CA PHE A 308 -14.20 20.30 -1.96
C PHE A 308 -14.99 21.49 -1.39
N HIS A 309 -16.14 21.81 -1.98
CA HIS A 309 -16.97 22.93 -1.55
C HIS A 309 -17.60 22.69 -0.16
N ASP A 310 -18.02 21.45 0.14
CA ASP A 310 -18.50 21.06 1.48
C ASP A 310 -17.40 21.19 2.53
N ILE A 311 -16.20 20.69 2.19
CA ILE A 311 -15.02 20.76 3.06
C ILE A 311 -14.67 22.22 3.37
N PHE A 312 -14.74 23.09 2.36
CA PHE A 312 -14.47 24.52 2.52
C PHE A 312 -15.52 25.22 3.39
N ALA A 313 -16.81 24.97 3.14
CA ALA A 313 -17.90 25.53 3.94
C ALA A 313 -17.81 25.11 5.41
N LEU A 314 -17.54 23.82 5.67
CA LEU A 314 -17.31 23.31 7.01
C LEU A 314 -16.08 23.94 7.64
N ALA A 315 -14.95 24.04 6.92
CA ALA A 315 -13.76 24.70 7.46
C ALA A 315 -14.03 26.16 7.85
N GLN A 316 -14.81 26.89 7.05
CA GLN A 316 -15.19 28.28 7.32
C GLN A 316 -16.04 28.43 8.59
N GLN A 317 -16.98 27.51 8.84
CA GLN A 317 -17.76 27.50 10.08
C GLN A 317 -16.91 27.30 11.35
N GLY A 318 -15.66 26.83 11.22
CA GLY A 318 -14.78 26.53 12.35
C GLY A 318 -14.03 27.76 12.87
N ILE A 319 -14.05 28.83 12.07
CA ILE A 319 -13.27 30.06 12.29
C ILE A 319 -14.01 31.03 13.24
N THR A 320 -15.29 30.84 13.51
CA THR A 320 -16.20 31.86 14.08
C THR A 320 -16.16 32.11 15.60
N ASN A 321 -15.17 31.66 16.38
CA ASN A 321 -15.12 31.99 17.83
C ASN A 321 -13.69 32.31 18.35
N SER A 322 -13.57 33.47 19.04
CA SER A 322 -12.30 34.09 19.49
C SER A 322 -11.77 33.56 20.83
N ILE A 323 -10.45 33.30 20.92
CA ILE A 323 -9.67 33.13 22.16
C ILE A 323 -8.27 33.75 21.96
N ASP A 324 -7.67 34.25 23.04
CA ASP A 324 -6.63 35.30 23.13
C ASP A 324 -5.18 34.95 22.75
N ASN A 325 -4.83 33.74 22.29
CA ASN A 325 -3.41 33.36 22.04
C ASN A 325 -3.16 32.80 20.62
N ALA A 326 -2.31 33.46 19.82
CA ALA A 326 -2.21 33.26 18.36
C ALA A 326 -1.69 31.89 17.90
N ILE A 327 -0.69 31.31 18.56
CA ILE A 327 -0.12 30.00 18.19
C ILE A 327 -1.09 28.87 18.58
N GLU A 328 -1.62 28.93 19.80
CA GLU A 328 -2.62 27.99 20.29
C GLU A 328 -3.93 28.08 19.47
N LYS A 329 -4.29 29.30 19.02
CA LYS A 329 -5.40 29.58 18.10
C LYS A 329 -5.21 28.84 16.77
N SER A 330 -4.04 28.90 16.15
CA SER A 330 -3.79 28.21 14.87
C SER A 330 -3.90 26.69 15.00
N ARG A 331 -3.34 26.09 16.06
CA ARG A 331 -3.42 24.63 16.29
C ARG A 331 -4.86 24.18 16.58
N LYS A 332 -5.56 24.88 17.48
CA LYS A 332 -6.96 24.57 17.83
C LYS A 332 -7.89 24.79 16.65
N LEU A 333 -7.64 25.79 15.81
CA LEU A 333 -8.42 26.04 14.60
C LEU A 333 -8.30 24.88 13.60
N VAL A 334 -7.07 24.44 13.29
CA VAL A 334 -6.85 23.29 12.40
C VAL A 334 -7.57 22.05 12.91
N LEU A 335 -7.47 21.78 14.22
CA LEU A 335 -8.14 20.64 14.85
C LEU A 335 -9.67 20.75 14.77
N ARG A 336 -10.25 21.94 15.00
CA ARG A 336 -11.69 22.18 14.89
C ARG A 336 -12.20 21.97 13.47
N CYS A 337 -11.54 22.59 12.48
CA CYS A 337 -11.90 22.41 11.08
C CYS A 337 -11.85 20.92 10.69
N TYR A 338 -10.79 20.22 11.09
CA TYR A 338 -10.67 18.79 10.85
C TYR A 338 -11.81 17.99 11.51
N ASN A 339 -12.09 18.22 12.79
CA ASN A 339 -13.13 17.49 13.52
C ASN A 339 -14.52 17.70 12.93
N MET A 340 -14.83 18.89 12.42
CA MET A 340 -16.11 19.12 11.75
C MET A 340 -16.20 18.38 10.40
N ILE A 341 -15.14 18.40 9.60
CA ILE A 341 -15.07 17.60 8.36
C ILE A 341 -15.23 16.11 8.68
N ALA A 342 -14.51 15.62 9.70
CA ALA A 342 -14.57 14.23 10.13
C ALA A 342 -15.95 13.85 10.71
N SER A 343 -16.64 14.77 11.39
CA SER A 343 -17.97 14.52 11.98
C SER A 343 -19.07 14.24 10.96
N GLN A 344 -18.87 14.65 9.70
CA GLN A 344 -19.81 14.39 8.60
C GLN A 344 -19.54 13.03 7.92
N GLN A 345 -18.48 12.32 8.30
CA GLN A 345 -18.16 11.03 7.71
C GLN A 345 -18.97 9.93 8.41
N GLU A 346 -19.89 9.30 7.68
CA GLU A 346 -20.54 8.07 8.13
C GLU A 346 -19.54 6.91 8.08
N VAL A 347 -19.48 6.14 9.18
CA VAL A 347 -18.58 5.00 9.35
C VAL A 347 -19.38 3.82 9.88
N SER A 348 -19.13 2.61 9.37
CA SER A 348 -19.87 1.44 9.82
C SER A 348 -19.53 1.06 11.27
N GLY A 349 -20.50 0.49 11.99
CA GLY A 349 -20.28 0.04 13.37
C GLY A 349 -19.13 -0.97 13.49
N VAL A 350 -18.96 -1.84 12.49
CA VAL A 350 -17.86 -2.82 12.44
C VAL A 350 -16.51 -2.13 12.27
N GLN A 351 -16.43 -1.10 11.42
CA GLN A 351 -15.22 -0.31 11.23
C GLN A 351 -14.84 0.46 12.50
N VAL A 352 -15.81 1.08 13.17
CA VAL A 352 -15.59 1.73 14.48
C VAL A 352 -15.11 0.73 15.51
N ALA A 353 -15.76 -0.44 15.62
CA ALA A 353 -15.35 -1.49 16.53
C ALA A 353 -13.92 -1.98 16.24
N SER A 354 -13.55 -2.18 14.97
CA SER A 354 -12.19 -2.55 14.56
C SER A 354 -11.15 -1.53 15.06
N TYR A 355 -11.47 -0.24 14.95
CA TYR A 355 -10.58 0.84 15.37
C TYR A 355 -10.44 0.94 16.88
N LEU A 356 -11.54 0.81 17.63
CA LEU A 356 -11.52 0.78 19.10
C LEU A 356 -10.77 -0.45 19.64
N MET A 357 -10.79 -1.56 18.90
CA MET A 357 -10.04 -2.77 19.21
C MET A 357 -8.56 -2.69 18.80
N ASN A 358 -8.10 -1.55 18.28
CA ASN A 358 -6.75 -1.32 17.78
C ASN A 358 -6.31 -2.33 16.71
N TYR A 359 -7.23 -2.69 15.80
CA TYR A 359 -6.92 -3.49 14.62
C TYR A 359 -6.52 -2.60 13.44
N ASP A 360 -5.61 -3.12 12.62
CA ASP A 360 -5.05 -2.40 11.50
C ASP A 360 -6.08 -2.21 10.36
N ASP A 361 -6.06 -1.03 9.72
CA ASP A 361 -6.83 -0.73 8.51
C ASP A 361 -6.09 -1.08 7.21
N HIS A 362 -4.86 -1.61 7.35
CA HIS A 362 -4.04 -2.10 6.27
C HIS A 362 -3.07 -3.18 6.74
N TYR A 363 -2.61 -4.02 5.83
CA TYR A 363 -1.67 -5.11 6.09
C TYR A 363 -0.55 -5.07 5.08
N THR A 364 0.70 -5.20 5.51
CA THR A 364 1.83 -5.19 4.57
C THR A 364 3.02 -5.95 5.13
N THR A 365 3.85 -6.49 4.24
CA THR A 365 5.11 -7.15 4.60
C THR A 365 6.28 -6.18 4.76
N HIS A 366 6.16 -4.95 4.27
CA HIS A 366 7.26 -3.99 4.24
C HIS A 366 7.06 -2.87 5.25
N THR A 367 8.19 -2.35 5.74
CA THR A 367 8.21 -1.11 6.52
C THR A 367 8.63 0.05 5.63
N PHE A 368 8.23 1.26 6.00
CA PHE A 368 8.35 2.43 5.16
C PHE A 368 9.03 3.57 5.92
N ARG A 369 9.81 4.38 5.21
CA ARG A 369 10.44 5.59 5.77
C ARG A 369 10.26 6.75 4.80
N ASN A 370 9.89 7.92 5.31
CA ASN A 370 9.74 9.10 4.47
C ASN A 370 11.11 9.64 4.01
N LEU A 371 11.22 9.97 2.73
CA LEU A 371 12.37 10.65 2.15
C LEU A 371 11.89 11.98 1.55
N PHE A 372 12.24 13.09 2.21
CA PHE A 372 11.80 14.44 1.86
C PHE A 372 12.66 15.04 0.75
N LEU A 373 12.48 14.52 -0.47
CA LEU A 373 13.30 14.85 -1.63
C LEU A 373 13.36 16.35 -1.92
N ILE A 374 12.25 17.08 -1.71
CA ILE A 374 12.16 18.52 -2.00
C ILE A 374 13.20 19.36 -1.23
N SER A 375 13.49 19.00 0.03
CA SER A 375 14.49 19.72 0.83
C SER A 375 15.90 19.61 0.24
N ILE A 376 16.21 18.44 -0.34
CA ILE A 376 17.49 18.14 -0.98
C ILE A 376 17.55 18.81 -2.36
N GLU A 377 16.45 18.75 -3.13
CA GLU A 377 16.35 19.43 -4.43
C GLU A 377 16.53 20.94 -4.30
N ASN A 378 15.91 21.58 -3.30
CA ASN A 378 16.03 23.01 -3.05
C ASN A 378 17.46 23.41 -2.72
N TYR A 379 18.13 22.64 -1.84
CA TYR A 379 19.54 22.86 -1.53
C TYR A 379 20.42 22.76 -2.79
N LEU A 380 20.24 21.70 -3.57
CA LEU A 380 21.01 21.50 -4.81
C LEU A 380 20.73 22.59 -5.84
N GLN A 381 19.51 23.10 -5.92
CA GLN A 381 19.18 24.21 -6.81
C GLN A 381 19.91 25.50 -6.41
N VAL A 382 19.96 25.81 -5.11
CA VAL A 382 20.69 26.99 -4.59
C VAL A 382 22.18 26.88 -4.89
N GLU A 383 22.79 25.72 -4.60
CA GLU A 383 24.20 25.48 -4.88
C GLU A 383 24.52 25.50 -6.39
N LEU A 384 23.60 25.00 -7.23
CA LEU A 384 23.73 25.07 -8.69
C LEU A 384 23.68 26.52 -9.19
N THR A 385 22.79 27.34 -8.64
CA THR A 385 22.72 28.76 -8.97
C THR A 385 24.02 29.47 -8.58
N LYS A 386 24.57 29.20 -7.38
CA LYS A 386 25.86 29.76 -6.95
C LYS A 386 26.99 29.37 -7.89
N ALA A 387 27.10 28.09 -8.26
CA ALA A 387 28.14 27.61 -9.17
C ALA A 387 28.03 28.27 -10.57
N ARG A 388 26.80 28.41 -11.10
CA ARG A 388 26.55 29.09 -12.39
C ARG A 388 26.89 30.58 -12.37
N LEU A 389 26.73 31.24 -11.21
CA LEU A 389 27.11 32.64 -11.02
C LEU A 389 28.63 32.79 -10.90
N GLN A 390 29.33 31.85 -10.26
CA GLN A 390 30.80 31.86 -10.22
C GLN A 390 31.45 31.64 -11.59
N GLU A 391 30.80 30.93 -12.52
CA GLU A 391 31.26 30.75 -13.90
C GLU A 391 31.00 31.97 -14.81
N LYS A 392 30.09 32.87 -14.42
CA LYS A 392 29.76 34.09 -15.15
C LYS A 392 30.15 35.28 -14.28
N ASP A 393 31.35 35.85 -14.44
CA ASP A 393 31.80 37.08 -13.77
C ASP A 393 30.71 38.18 -13.77
N VAL A 394 29.82 38.19 -12.77
CA VAL A 394 28.71 39.13 -12.65
C VAL A 394 28.45 39.37 -11.16
N ASP A 395 28.38 40.67 -10.81
CA ASP A 395 28.23 41.22 -9.46
C ASP A 395 27.15 40.55 -8.58
N GLU A 396 27.49 40.43 -7.28
CA GLU A 396 26.74 39.75 -6.21
C GLU A 396 25.36 40.37 -5.87
N GLU A 397 24.89 41.41 -6.55
CA GLU A 397 23.66 42.15 -6.19
C GLU A 397 22.34 41.55 -6.75
N ARG A 398 22.35 40.39 -7.43
CA ARG A 398 21.14 39.79 -8.05
C ARG A 398 20.56 38.55 -7.32
N LEU A 399 20.92 38.34 -6.06
CA LEU A 399 20.48 37.17 -5.27
C LEU A 399 18.95 37.05 -5.07
N ASP A 400 18.20 38.16 -5.12
CA ASP A 400 16.76 38.17 -4.85
C ASP A 400 15.85 37.99 -6.09
N ASP A 401 16.36 38.15 -7.32
CA ASP A 401 15.51 38.26 -8.52
C ASP A 401 15.56 37.01 -9.45
N MET A 402 16.46 36.06 -9.16
CA MET A 402 16.67 34.85 -9.98
C MET A 402 16.19 33.54 -9.31
N THR A 403 15.55 33.65 -8.14
CA THR A 403 14.72 32.56 -7.60
C THR A 403 13.37 32.63 -8.30
N THR A 404 13.26 32.13 -9.53
CA THR A 404 11.93 31.83 -10.08
C THR A 404 11.31 30.73 -9.22
N PRO A 405 10.27 31.02 -8.42
CA PRO A 405 9.61 30.02 -7.60
C PRO A 405 8.85 29.09 -8.55
N PHE A 406 9.17 27.80 -8.55
CA PHE A 406 8.31 26.83 -9.21
C PHE A 406 7.13 26.52 -8.28
N ASP A 407 5.92 26.86 -8.75
CA ASP A 407 4.59 26.83 -8.12
C ASP A 407 4.24 28.03 -7.22
N GLU A 408 3.57 29.04 -7.81
CA GLU A 408 2.94 30.22 -7.14
C GLU A 408 1.87 29.86 -6.07
N GLU A 409 1.66 28.59 -5.70
CA GLU A 409 0.69 28.15 -4.68
C GLU A 409 1.32 27.68 -3.34
N GLN A 410 2.63 27.87 -3.13
CA GLN A 410 3.31 27.43 -1.90
C GLN A 410 4.04 28.54 -1.12
N GLU A 411 3.78 29.81 -1.45
CA GLU A 411 4.70 30.91 -1.16
C GLU A 411 4.73 31.51 0.27
N GLU A 412 4.07 30.93 1.27
CA GLU A 412 4.02 31.62 2.58
C GLU A 412 5.07 31.22 3.64
N ASP A 413 6.02 30.29 3.39
CA ASP A 413 6.96 29.89 4.48
C ASP A 413 8.40 29.50 4.09
N THR A 414 8.83 29.66 2.83
CA THR A 414 10.15 29.17 2.35
C THR A 414 11.21 30.25 2.10
N LYS A 415 11.15 31.39 2.79
CA LYS A 415 12.19 32.44 2.72
C LYS A 415 13.37 32.24 3.68
N GLN A 416 13.47 31.11 4.36
CA GLN A 416 14.61 30.80 5.23
C GLN A 416 15.25 29.46 4.85
N THR A 417 16.51 29.56 4.40
CA THR A 417 17.49 28.49 4.16
C THR A 417 17.98 27.85 5.48
N GLU A 418 17.14 27.76 6.50
CA GLU A 418 17.50 27.05 7.74
C GLU A 418 17.57 25.54 7.48
N GLU A 419 18.56 24.87 8.09
CA GLU A 419 18.66 23.42 8.01
C GLU A 419 17.44 22.77 8.68
N GLN A 420 16.55 22.20 7.88
CA GLN A 420 15.35 21.57 8.40
C GLN A 420 15.66 20.17 8.93
N PHE A 421 15.70 20.05 10.26
CA PHE A 421 15.72 18.76 10.94
C PHE A 421 14.30 18.25 11.20
N LEU A 422 14.08 16.97 10.96
CA LEU A 422 12.82 16.29 11.23
C LEU A 422 12.90 15.55 12.56
N SER A 423 11.82 15.57 13.33
CA SER A 423 11.73 14.75 14.53
C SER A 423 11.27 13.33 14.18
N GLU A 424 12.14 12.34 14.33
CA GLU A 424 11.83 10.92 14.12
C GLU A 424 11.80 10.18 15.47
N PRO A 425 10.79 9.31 15.71
CA PRO A 425 10.76 8.49 16.91
C PRO A 425 11.83 7.40 16.83
N THR A 426 12.66 7.31 17.87
CA THR A 426 13.65 6.26 18.08
C THR A 426 13.25 5.44 19.30
N GLN A 427 13.19 4.11 19.15
CA GLN A 427 12.93 3.21 20.27
C GLN A 427 14.14 3.17 21.21
N THR A 428 13.93 3.50 22.48
CA THR A 428 14.92 3.29 23.54
C THR A 428 14.36 2.33 24.58
N LYS A 429 15.24 1.75 25.41
CA LYS A 429 14.82 0.87 26.53
C LYS A 429 13.81 1.54 27.50
N ASN A 430 13.72 2.87 27.50
CA ASN A 430 12.85 3.66 28.38
C ASN A 430 11.65 4.31 27.63
N GLY A 431 11.31 3.84 26.43
CA GLY A 431 10.22 4.38 25.60
C GLY A 431 10.70 5.09 24.33
N ALA A 432 9.76 5.67 23.59
CA ALA A 432 10.06 6.42 22.37
C ALA A 432 10.71 7.78 22.71
N ARG A 433 11.93 8.01 22.25
CA ARG A 433 12.56 9.35 22.24
C ARG A 433 12.54 9.90 20.82
N PHE A 434 12.36 11.20 20.67
CA PHE A 434 12.49 11.83 19.36
C PHE A 434 13.94 12.21 19.11
N VAL A 435 14.38 12.00 17.88
CA VAL A 435 15.70 12.37 17.38
C VAL A 435 15.51 13.35 16.23
N MET A 436 16.35 14.38 16.19
CA MET A 436 16.38 15.33 15.09
C MET A 436 17.26 14.73 13.99
N VAL A 437 16.68 14.50 12.82
CA VAL A 437 17.30 13.81 11.69
C VAL A 437 17.28 14.71 10.47
N ASN A 438 18.39 14.77 9.73
CA ASN A 438 18.45 15.48 8.46
C ASN A 438 19.08 14.55 7.42
N THR A 439 18.25 13.80 6.69
CA THR A 439 18.69 12.77 5.74
C THR A 439 19.69 13.28 4.70
N ARG A 440 19.62 14.57 4.34
CA ARG A 440 20.61 15.21 3.45
C ARG A 440 21.99 15.21 4.10
N LEU A 441 22.11 15.77 5.31
CA LEU A 441 23.37 15.86 6.04
C LEU A 441 23.89 14.48 6.41
N ASP A 442 22.99 13.59 6.87
CA ASP A 442 23.31 12.21 7.22
C ASP A 442 23.97 11.49 6.03
N TYR A 443 23.44 11.70 4.81
CA TYR A 443 24.01 11.13 3.60
C TYR A 443 25.27 11.86 3.14
N GLN A 444 25.29 13.19 3.15
CA GLN A 444 26.41 13.99 2.65
C GLN A 444 27.69 13.74 3.46
N HIS A 445 27.56 13.58 4.77
CA HIS A 445 28.68 13.38 5.71
C HIS A 445 28.72 11.94 6.25
N ARG A 446 28.24 10.98 5.45
CA ARG A 446 28.33 9.55 5.77
C ARG A 446 29.77 9.06 5.73
N SER A 447 30.05 7.95 6.41
CA SER A 447 31.34 7.26 6.37
C SER A 447 31.84 6.98 4.95
N GLN A 448 33.17 6.98 4.78
CA GLN A 448 33.84 6.67 3.51
C GLN A 448 33.44 5.28 2.97
N ASP A 449 33.17 4.33 3.86
CA ASP A 449 32.71 2.97 3.53
C ASP A 449 31.34 2.94 2.83
N LEU A 450 30.56 4.02 2.96
CA LEU A 450 29.21 4.15 2.40
C LEU A 450 29.17 5.04 1.15
N THR A 451 30.32 5.49 0.64
CA THR A 451 30.41 6.42 -0.50
C THR A 451 29.86 5.85 -1.81
N ALA A 452 29.87 4.53 -1.98
CA ALA A 452 29.33 3.87 -3.17
C ALA A 452 27.79 3.79 -3.22
N LEU A 453 27.10 4.03 -2.10
CA LEU A 453 25.63 3.96 -2.04
C LEU A 453 25.01 5.23 -2.59
N CYS A 454 23.90 5.09 -3.33
CA CYS A 454 23.02 6.20 -3.69
C CYS A 454 22.11 6.62 -2.52
N LEU A 455 21.51 7.80 -2.60
CA LEU A 455 20.64 8.34 -1.55
C LEU A 455 19.46 7.41 -1.25
N TYR A 456 18.85 6.84 -2.29
CA TYR A 456 17.72 5.93 -2.14
C TYR A 456 18.12 4.67 -1.35
N ASP A 457 19.26 4.07 -1.69
CA ASP A 457 19.76 2.87 -1.00
C ASP A 457 20.21 3.18 0.41
N PHE A 458 20.82 4.34 0.64
CA PHE A 458 21.18 4.78 1.99
C PHE A 458 19.93 4.94 2.86
N ALA A 459 18.90 5.63 2.37
CA ALA A 459 17.63 5.81 3.10
C ALA A 459 16.89 4.49 3.35
N SER A 460 17.07 3.50 2.47
CA SER A 460 16.49 2.15 2.57
C SER A 460 17.23 1.27 3.59
N HIS A 461 18.57 1.33 3.61
CA HIS A 461 19.39 0.40 4.39
C HIS A 461 19.85 0.98 5.73
N PHE A 462 19.83 2.30 5.92
CA PHE A 462 20.43 2.95 7.08
C PHE A 462 19.52 3.97 7.75
N HIS A 463 19.68 4.13 9.06
CA HIS A 463 19.05 5.17 9.87
C HIS A 463 20.00 5.74 10.90
N THR A 464 19.65 6.93 11.38
CA THR A 464 20.43 7.67 12.36
C THR A 464 19.93 7.36 13.76
N LYS A 465 20.85 7.13 14.69
CA LYS A 465 20.55 6.80 16.10
C LYS A 465 21.44 7.61 17.03
N LEU A 466 20.90 8.03 18.17
CA LEU A 466 21.68 8.57 19.28
C LEU A 466 22.69 7.54 19.83
N ILE A 467 23.92 8.01 20.09
CA ILE A 467 25.00 7.22 20.67
C ILE A 467 24.65 6.81 22.10
N ASP A 468 24.54 5.50 22.34
CA ASP A 468 24.33 4.94 23.68
C ASP A 468 25.65 4.54 24.38
N LYS A 469 25.55 3.95 25.59
CA LYS A 469 26.74 3.56 26.37
C LYS A 469 27.59 2.51 25.63
N SER A 470 26.95 1.55 24.96
CA SER A 470 27.66 0.50 24.22
C SER A 470 28.37 1.06 23.00
N ASP A 471 27.71 1.98 22.28
CA ASP A 471 28.29 2.64 21.12
C ASP A 471 29.54 3.46 21.52
N ARG A 472 29.53 4.14 22.69
CA ARG A 472 30.72 4.87 23.21
C ARG A 472 31.91 3.97 23.51
N HIS A 473 31.67 2.74 23.97
CA HIS A 473 32.76 1.78 24.20
C HIS A 473 33.38 1.33 22.89
N LEU A 474 32.56 1.07 21.86
CA LEU A 474 33.05 0.70 20.53
C LEU A 474 33.87 1.83 19.90
N ILE A 475 33.37 3.08 19.95
CA ILE A 475 34.06 4.26 19.41
C ILE A 475 35.42 4.47 20.08
N LYS A 476 35.52 4.27 21.40
CA LYS A 476 36.80 4.38 22.12
C LYS A 476 37.80 3.30 21.73
N ASN A 477 37.32 2.09 21.46
CA ASN A 477 38.17 0.96 21.09
C ASN A 477 38.67 1.04 19.64
N ALA A 478 37.90 1.68 18.75
CA ALA A 478 38.25 1.88 17.34
C ALA A 478 39.26 3.03 17.11
N ASN A 479 40.01 3.48 18.13
CA ASN A 479 40.96 4.60 18.06
C ASN A 479 40.41 5.95 17.52
N GLY A 480 39.09 6.10 17.42
CA GLY A 480 38.46 7.38 17.06
C GLY A 480 38.71 7.87 15.63
N SER A 481 39.11 7.00 14.71
CA SER A 481 39.26 7.32 13.29
C SER A 481 37.91 7.72 12.69
N GLU A 482 37.89 8.89 12.04
CA GLU A 482 36.70 9.50 11.48
C GLU A 482 36.14 8.70 10.31
N GLY A 483 34.81 8.58 10.22
CA GLY A 483 34.18 7.99 9.05
C GLY A 483 34.44 6.48 8.86
N GLU A 484 34.80 5.74 9.90
CA GLU A 484 35.02 4.28 9.83
C GLU A 484 33.81 3.47 10.32
N ARG A 485 33.72 2.23 9.82
CA ARG A 485 32.87 1.17 10.36
C ARG A 485 33.31 0.76 11.77
N LEU A 486 32.35 0.67 12.69
CA LEU A 486 32.59 0.11 14.02
C LEU A 486 32.44 -1.41 14.01
N ASP A 487 33.55 -2.12 14.21
CA ASP A 487 33.55 -3.58 14.35
C ASP A 487 33.02 -4.01 15.72
N THR A 488 32.18 -5.04 15.71
CA THR A 488 31.59 -5.61 16.93
C THR A 488 32.06 -7.05 17.08
N GLU A 489 32.96 -7.32 18.03
CA GLU A 489 33.27 -8.70 18.44
C GLU A 489 32.11 -9.25 19.30
N GLY A 490 31.57 -10.42 18.93
CA GLY A 490 30.49 -11.10 19.66
C GLY A 490 29.11 -11.04 18.96
N THR A 491 28.03 -10.95 19.75
CA THR A 491 26.62 -10.99 19.28
C THR A 491 26.43 -10.18 18.01
N LYS A 492 25.76 -10.75 16.99
CA LYS A 492 25.48 -10.08 15.69
C LYS A 492 24.73 -8.76 15.91
N MET A 493 25.46 -7.66 16.06
CA MET A 493 24.91 -6.32 16.06
C MET A 493 24.89 -5.81 14.62
N ASN A 494 23.91 -4.97 14.28
CA ASN A 494 23.85 -4.36 12.93
C ASN A 494 25.09 -3.49 12.66
N GLU A 495 25.51 -3.38 11.41
CA GLU A 495 26.63 -2.53 11.00
C GLU A 495 26.43 -1.06 11.45
N ARG A 496 27.51 -0.43 11.94
CA ARG A 496 27.52 0.93 12.49
C ARG A 496 28.64 1.74 11.87
N TYR A 497 28.38 3.02 11.66
CA TYR A 497 29.32 3.95 11.07
C TYR A 497 29.26 5.29 11.79
N ILE A 498 30.43 5.89 12.00
CA ILE A 498 30.54 7.26 12.53
C ILE A 498 30.40 8.23 11.35
N PHE A 499 29.75 9.38 11.57
CA PHE A 499 29.72 10.47 10.61
C PHE A 499 31.10 11.11 10.46
N GLU A 500 31.32 11.80 9.34
CA GLU A 500 32.44 12.72 9.19
C GLU A 500 32.29 13.90 10.16
N THR A 501 33.41 14.50 10.57
CA THR A 501 33.44 15.63 11.52
C THR A 501 32.66 16.86 11.06
N ALA A 502 32.52 17.05 9.75
CA ALA A 502 31.71 18.10 9.15
C ALA A 502 30.21 17.98 9.47
N HIS A 503 29.72 16.81 9.88
CA HIS A 503 28.33 16.66 10.29
C HIS A 503 28.08 17.33 11.65
N SER A 504 27.08 18.20 11.71
CA SER A 504 26.65 18.92 12.93
C SER A 504 26.29 18.03 14.14
N GLN A 505 26.03 16.74 13.91
CA GLN A 505 25.60 15.77 14.93
C GLN A 505 26.61 14.61 15.10
N SER A 506 27.80 14.70 14.52
CA SER A 506 28.84 13.65 14.54
C SER A 506 29.22 13.16 15.95
N SER A 507 29.19 14.06 16.95
CA SER A 507 29.53 13.74 18.35
C SER A 507 28.39 13.05 19.13
N SER A 508 27.16 13.08 18.61
CA SER A 508 25.95 12.64 19.33
C SER A 508 25.20 11.50 18.64
N HIS A 509 25.41 11.31 17.33
CA HIS A 509 24.68 10.37 16.51
C HIS A 509 25.62 9.47 15.69
N ILE A 510 25.11 8.29 15.31
CA ILE A 510 25.77 7.33 14.41
C ILE A 510 24.78 6.80 13.39
N VAL A 511 25.30 6.30 12.27
CA VAL A 511 24.52 5.61 11.24
C VAL A 511 24.50 4.11 11.55
N ILE A 512 23.31 3.51 11.49
CA ILE A 512 23.10 2.08 11.74
C ILE A 512 22.33 1.44 10.60
N LYS A 513 22.81 0.29 10.14
CA LYS A 513 22.11 -0.54 9.16
C LYS A 513 20.81 -1.12 9.74
N HIS A 514 19.73 -1.05 8.99
CA HIS A 514 18.49 -1.73 9.34
C HIS A 514 18.67 -3.24 9.30
N THR A 515 17.97 -3.96 10.18
CA THR A 515 17.95 -5.43 10.14
C THR A 515 17.27 -5.94 8.89
N ASN A 516 16.18 -5.28 8.46
CA ASN A 516 15.53 -5.48 7.17
C ASN A 516 15.44 -4.12 6.47
N PRO A 517 15.78 -4.01 5.18
CA PRO A 517 15.64 -2.77 4.44
C PRO A 517 14.22 -2.21 4.52
N VAL A 518 14.10 -0.88 4.57
CA VAL A 518 12.83 -0.16 4.58
C VAL A 518 12.58 0.43 3.19
N VAL A 519 11.31 0.58 2.79
CA VAL A 519 10.98 1.16 1.49
C VAL A 519 10.90 2.69 1.62
N PRO A 520 11.76 3.47 0.93
CA PRO A 520 11.67 4.92 0.94
C PRO A 520 10.37 5.42 0.29
N VAL A 521 9.65 6.26 1.01
CA VAL A 521 8.45 6.96 0.57
C VAL A 521 8.84 8.38 0.19
N LEU A 522 8.87 8.67 -1.11
CA LEU A 522 9.21 9.99 -1.60
C LEU A 522 8.11 10.98 -1.20
N VAL A 523 8.44 11.91 -0.30
CA VAL A 523 7.54 12.96 0.16
C VAL A 523 7.94 14.27 -0.51
N GLY A 524 6.97 14.91 -1.16
CA GLY A 524 7.16 16.15 -1.90
C GLY A 524 6.39 16.15 -3.22
N PRO A 525 6.65 17.14 -4.09
CA PRO A 525 6.07 17.16 -5.42
C PRO A 525 6.53 15.93 -6.21
N GLN A 526 5.64 15.39 -7.05
CA GLN A 526 5.99 14.25 -7.89
C GLN A 526 7.18 14.60 -8.80
N ILE A 527 8.02 13.59 -9.06
CA ILE A 527 9.09 13.70 -10.05
C ILE A 527 8.42 13.99 -11.40
N PRO A 528 8.79 15.08 -12.09
CA PRO A 528 8.13 15.46 -13.33
C PRO A 528 8.43 14.47 -14.45
N ARG A 529 7.71 14.58 -15.57
CA ARG A 529 7.99 13.73 -16.74
C ARG A 529 9.23 14.22 -17.48
N GLN A 530 10.09 13.31 -17.92
CA GLN A 530 11.29 13.62 -18.70
C GLN A 530 11.01 14.34 -20.03
N GLN A 531 9.84 14.09 -20.63
CA GLN A 531 9.52 14.43 -22.02
C GLN A 531 9.25 15.91 -22.29
N ARG A 532 9.09 16.74 -21.25
CA ARG A 532 8.88 18.19 -21.40
C ARG A 532 10.19 18.91 -21.16
N GLU A 533 10.54 19.81 -22.06
CA GLU A 533 11.79 20.58 -22.00
C GLU A 533 11.89 21.39 -20.69
N GLU A 534 10.81 22.10 -20.34
CA GLU A 534 10.68 22.89 -19.11
C GLU A 534 10.93 22.10 -17.83
N THR A 535 10.60 20.79 -17.81
CA THR A 535 10.75 19.96 -16.60
C THR A 535 11.92 18.99 -16.66
N ARG A 536 12.67 18.99 -17.76
CA ARG A 536 13.78 18.06 -18.00
C ARG A 536 14.91 18.25 -16.99
N GLU A 537 15.27 19.49 -16.69
CA GLU A 537 16.33 19.80 -15.71
C GLU A 537 15.97 19.27 -14.32
N ARG A 538 14.75 19.56 -13.85
CA ARG A 538 14.26 19.04 -12.56
C ARG A 538 14.18 17.52 -12.53
N TYR A 539 13.71 16.88 -13.60
CA TYR A 539 13.70 15.42 -13.71
C TYR A 539 15.11 14.82 -13.56
N SER A 540 16.07 15.34 -14.33
CA SER A 540 17.46 14.88 -14.28
C SER A 540 18.05 15.08 -12.89
N ARG A 541 17.86 16.25 -12.27
CA ARG A 541 18.33 16.52 -10.92
C ARG A 541 17.73 15.55 -9.90
N ALA A 542 16.42 15.31 -9.94
CA ALA A 542 15.76 14.37 -9.03
C ALA A 542 16.32 12.95 -9.16
N LEU A 543 16.51 12.45 -10.38
CA LEU A 543 17.07 11.11 -10.62
C LEU A 543 18.53 11.00 -10.20
N LEU A 544 19.36 12.00 -10.56
CA LEU A 544 20.77 12.01 -10.17
C LEU A 544 20.91 12.07 -8.65
N THR A 545 20.09 12.90 -7.98
CA THR A 545 20.07 13.00 -6.51
C THR A 545 19.72 11.65 -5.85
N LEU A 546 18.76 10.91 -6.41
CA LEU A 546 18.30 9.66 -5.81
C LEU A 546 19.25 8.48 -6.06
N PHE A 547 19.81 8.39 -7.27
CA PHE A 547 20.43 7.14 -7.75
C PHE A 547 21.91 7.28 -8.10
N VAL A 548 22.50 8.48 -8.04
CA VAL A 548 23.96 8.65 -8.16
C VAL A 548 24.59 8.72 -6.77
N PRO A 549 25.72 8.02 -6.51
CA PRO A 549 26.35 7.94 -5.19
C PRO A 549 26.93 9.24 -4.58
N ARG A 550 26.55 10.45 -5.02
CA ARG A 550 27.12 11.71 -4.50
C ARG A 550 26.10 12.84 -4.47
N ILE A 551 26.17 13.66 -3.41
CA ILE A 551 25.39 14.90 -3.26
C ILE A 551 26.38 16.05 -3.10
N SER A 552 26.99 16.44 -4.22
CA SER A 552 27.56 17.78 -4.38
C SER A 552 27.23 18.26 -5.79
N VAL A 553 26.99 19.56 -5.96
CA VAL A 553 26.69 20.12 -7.29
C VAL A 553 27.85 19.88 -8.25
N HIS A 554 29.09 20.00 -7.78
CA HIS A 554 30.27 19.73 -8.59
C HIS A 554 30.33 18.27 -9.06
N ASP A 555 29.97 17.30 -8.21
CA ASP A 555 29.91 15.89 -8.59
C ASP A 555 28.73 15.57 -9.54
N LEU A 556 27.60 16.27 -9.40
CA LEU A 556 26.40 16.04 -10.20
C LEU A 556 26.48 16.72 -11.59
N CYS A 557 27.23 17.82 -11.70
CA CYS A 557 27.45 18.55 -12.96
C CYS A 557 28.60 17.96 -13.80
N ALA A 558 29.56 17.26 -13.20
CA ALA A 558 30.70 16.66 -13.90
C ALA A 558 30.31 15.52 -14.86
N LEU A 559 29.10 14.97 -14.76
CA LEU A 559 28.63 13.90 -15.64
C LEU A 559 28.26 14.37 -17.07
N ASN A 560 28.16 15.68 -17.33
CA ASN A 560 27.74 16.23 -18.64
C ASN A 560 28.70 17.30 -19.20
N GLN A 561 30.00 17.20 -18.94
CA GLN A 561 31.01 17.81 -19.83
C GLN A 561 31.45 16.86 -20.98
N ILE A 562 30.54 15.99 -21.47
CA ILE A 562 30.61 15.32 -22.79
C ILE A 562 29.20 15.22 -23.38
#